data_AF-A0A969X590-F1
#
_entry.id   AF-A0A969X590-F1
#
_cell.length_a   1.000
_cell.length_b   1.000
_cell.length_c   1.000
_cell.angle_alpha   90.00
_cell.angle_beta   90.00
_cell.angle_gamma   90.00
#
_symmetry.space_group_name_H-M   'P 1'
#
loop_
_entity.id
_entity.type
_entity.pdbx_description
1 polymer ?
#
loop_
_entity_poly.entity_id
_entity_poly.type
_entity_poly.pdbx_seq_one_letter_code
_entity_poly.pdbx_strand_id
1 'polypeptide(L)'
;MRMDDKGFTLIELLVVIAIIGIIATIAVPAVVNRIEDSKYAVEEINVRLINYAIQLYEIDHGKLGADDVGDIADLKNDSASLIPDYLEQEPADPWGDGDFSYEIVAVNKEGKKAKNDDEIVAFRVVARTPSEDDQ
;
A
#
# COMPACT_ATOMS: atom_id res chain seq x y z
N MET A 1 -21.44 1.98 -62.12
CA MET A 1 -20.36 2.31 -61.17
C MET A 1 -20.13 1.04 -60.36
N ARG A 2 -19.10 0.24 -60.67
CA ARG A 2 -18.78 -0.94 -59.86
C ARG A 2 -17.87 -0.47 -58.74
N MET A 3 -18.31 -0.63 -57.50
CA MET A 3 -17.49 -0.41 -56.33
C MET A 3 -16.54 -1.60 -56.23
N ASP A 4 -15.24 -1.34 -56.29
CA ASP A 4 -14.21 -2.34 -56.04
C ASP A 4 -14.21 -2.66 -54.55
N ASP A 5 -14.97 -3.67 -54.14
CA ASP A 5 -14.89 -4.24 -52.81
C ASP A 5 -13.54 -4.98 -52.68
N LYS A 6 -12.50 -4.22 -52.31
CA LYS A 6 -11.20 -4.76 -51.95
C LYS A 6 -11.35 -5.53 -50.63
N GLY A 7 -11.52 -6.84 -50.74
CA GLY A 7 -11.52 -7.74 -49.59
C GLY A 7 -10.16 -7.73 -48.86
N PHE A 8 -10.22 -7.71 -47.54
CA PHE A 8 -9.07 -7.81 -46.65
C PHE A 8 -8.30 -9.11 -46.92
N THR A 9 -6.97 -9.06 -47.01
CA THR A 9 -6.19 -10.28 -47.21
C THR A 9 -5.91 -10.98 -45.87
N LEU A 10 -5.88 -12.31 -45.87
CA LEU A 10 -5.49 -13.08 -44.67
C LEU A 10 -4.06 -12.76 -44.22
N ILE A 11 -3.18 -12.43 -45.17
CA ILE A 11 -1.79 -12.08 -44.89
C ILE A 11 -1.67 -10.72 -44.20
N GLU A 12 -2.50 -9.73 -44.55
CA GLU A 12 -2.56 -8.45 -43.82
C GLU A 12 -2.93 -8.67 -42.35
N LEU A 13 -3.96 -9.49 -42.09
CA LEU A 13 -4.35 -9.78 -40.71
C LEU A 13 -3.24 -10.55 -39.96
N LEU A 14 -2.57 -11.49 -40.62
CA LEU A 14 -1.47 -12.28 -40.04
C LEU A 14 -0.29 -11.39 -39.64
N VAL A 15 0.12 -10.46 -40.50
CA VAL A 15 1.23 -9.54 -40.19
C VAL A 15 0.85 -8.60 -39.04
N VAL A 16 -0.40 -8.12 -38.98
CA VAL A 16 -0.87 -7.25 -37.89
C VAL A 16 -0.80 -7.94 -36.54
N ILE A 17 -1.35 -9.16 -36.42
CA ILE A 17 -1.31 -9.89 -35.14
C ILE A 17 0.11 -10.30 -34.75
N ALA A 18 0.99 -10.54 -35.72
CA ALA A 18 2.41 -10.82 -35.45
C ALA A 18 3.11 -9.60 -34.84
N ILE A 19 2.88 -8.39 -35.40
CA ILE A 19 3.44 -7.15 -34.86
C ILE A 19 2.85 -6.84 -33.47
N ILE A 20 1.53 -6.97 -33.29
CA ILE A 20 0.87 -6.79 -31.98
C ILE A 20 1.46 -7.76 -30.95
N GLY A 21 1.70 -9.01 -31.32
CA GLY A 21 2.33 -10.01 -30.46
C GLY A 21 3.72 -9.57 -29.97
N ILE A 22 4.57 -9.08 -30.87
CA ILE A 22 5.92 -8.60 -30.52
C ILE A 22 5.87 -7.36 -29.61
N ILE A 23 4.96 -6.42 -29.87
CA ILE A 23 4.81 -5.22 -29.03
C ILE A 23 4.27 -5.61 -27.64
N ALA A 24 3.29 -6.53 -27.59
CA ALA A 24 2.67 -6.97 -26.35
C ALA A 24 3.68 -7.61 -25.38
N THR A 25 4.66 -8.38 -25.88
CA THR A 25 5.67 -9.00 -24.99
C THR A 25 6.55 -7.99 -24.27
N ILE A 26 6.75 -6.79 -24.83
CA ILE A 26 7.55 -5.72 -24.21
C ILE A 26 6.66 -4.79 -23.39
N ALA A 27 5.48 -4.43 -23.92
CA ALA A 27 4.59 -3.46 -23.30
C ALA A 27 3.93 -3.98 -22.02
N VAL A 28 3.48 -5.24 -21.99
CA VAL A 28 2.79 -5.83 -20.83
C VAL A 28 3.66 -5.84 -19.57
N PRO A 29 4.88 -6.43 -19.55
CA PRO A 29 5.70 -6.43 -18.33
C PRO A 29 6.10 -5.02 -17.90
N ALA A 30 6.32 -4.09 -18.84
CA ALA A 30 6.64 -2.71 -18.50
C ALA A 30 5.48 -2.03 -17.75
N VAL A 31 4.23 -2.26 -18.16
CA VAL A 31 3.05 -1.71 -17.46
C VAL A 31 2.86 -2.34 -16.10
N VAL A 32 3.02 -3.67 -15.97
CA VAL A 32 2.89 -4.37 -14.69
C VAL A 32 3.92 -3.86 -13.68
N ASN A 33 5.19 -3.74 -14.06
CA ASN A 33 6.23 -3.21 -13.19
C ASN A 33 5.92 -1.78 -12.73
N ARG A 34 5.36 -0.93 -13.61
CA ARG A 34 4.97 0.44 -13.25
C ARG A 34 3.82 0.48 -12.25
N ILE A 35 2.88 -0.45 -12.37
CA ILE A 35 1.79 -0.59 -11.40
C ILE A 35 2.38 -1.02 -10.06
N GLU A 36 3.25 -2.03 -10.02
CA GLU A 36 3.93 -2.47 -8.80
C GLU A 36 4.74 -1.34 -8.13
N ASP A 37 5.56 -0.61 -8.88
CA ASP A 37 6.30 0.56 -8.39
C ASP A 37 5.35 1.59 -7.74
N SER A 38 4.19 1.82 -8.36
CA SER A 38 3.19 2.75 -7.86
C SER A 38 2.55 2.27 -6.56
N LYS A 39 2.33 0.96 -6.40
CA LYS A 39 1.81 0.37 -5.15
C LYS A 39 2.76 0.61 -3.98
N TYR A 40 4.05 0.35 -4.17
CA TYR A 40 5.07 0.63 -3.14
C TYR A 40 5.17 2.12 -2.81
N ALA A 41 5.04 3.00 -3.81
CA ALA A 41 5.04 4.44 -3.57
C ALA A 41 3.83 4.89 -2.72
N VAL A 42 2.63 4.34 -2.97
CA VAL A 42 1.43 4.62 -2.17
C VAL A 42 1.61 4.09 -0.75
N GLU A 43 2.13 2.87 -0.58
CA GLU A 43 2.43 2.30 0.73
C GLU A 43 3.36 3.22 1.55
N GLU A 44 4.45 3.68 0.93
CA GLU A 44 5.43 4.54 1.58
C GLU A 44 4.83 5.90 1.98
N ILE A 45 3.94 6.46 1.14
CA ILE A 45 3.20 7.68 1.44
C ILE A 45 2.26 7.46 2.64
N ASN A 46 1.51 6.36 2.65
CA ASN A 46 0.58 6.05 3.73
C ASN A 46 1.30 5.86 5.07
N VAL A 47 2.43 5.15 5.08
CA VAL A 47 3.30 5.00 6.26
C VAL A 47 3.74 6.37 6.79
N ARG A 48 4.17 7.28 5.91
CA ARG A 48 4.56 8.65 6.31
C ARG A 48 3.37 9.43 6.88
N LEU A 49 2.20 9.31 6.28
CA LEU A 49 1.00 10.00 6.71
C LEU A 49 0.58 9.57 8.12
N ILE A 50 0.56 8.27 8.39
CA ILE A 50 0.25 7.73 9.72
C ILE A 50 1.31 8.18 10.74
N ASN A 51 2.61 8.13 10.40
CA ASN A 51 3.67 8.62 11.29
C ASN A 51 3.52 10.12 11.61
N TYR A 52 3.03 10.93 10.68
CA TYR A 52 2.77 12.33 10.92
C TYR A 52 1.57 12.53 11.84
N ALA A 53 0.49 11.77 11.64
CA ALA A 53 -0.66 11.76 12.52
C ALA A 53 -0.29 11.38 13.96
N ILE A 54 0.54 10.35 14.14
CA ILE A 54 1.07 9.94 15.46
C ILE A 54 1.85 11.08 16.12
N GLN A 55 2.74 11.75 15.38
CA GLN A 55 3.52 12.87 15.94
C GLN A 55 2.64 14.04 16.37
N LEU A 56 1.59 14.35 15.62
CA LEU A 56 0.62 15.37 16.01
C LEU A 56 -0.15 14.95 17.27
N TYR A 57 -0.58 13.70 17.33
CA TYR A 57 -1.22 13.15 18.52
C TYR A 57 -0.33 13.25 19.77
N GLU A 58 0.96 12.94 19.65
CA GLU A 58 1.94 13.06 20.73
C GLU A 58 2.16 14.51 21.19
N ILE A 59 2.00 15.49 20.30
CA ILE A 59 2.09 16.91 20.66
C ILE A 59 0.93 17.33 21.57
N ASP A 60 -0.26 16.82 21.29
CA ASP A 60 -1.48 17.23 22.00
C ASP A 60 -1.72 16.42 23.30
N HIS A 61 -1.36 15.13 23.30
CA HIS A 61 -1.61 14.21 24.42
C HIS A 61 -0.36 13.89 25.25
N GLY A 62 0.81 14.33 24.79
CA GLY A 62 2.10 13.93 25.34
C GLY A 62 2.62 12.64 24.70
N LYS A 63 3.85 12.29 25.06
CA LYS A 63 4.55 11.15 24.46
C LYS A 63 3.81 9.85 24.74
N LEU A 64 3.53 9.08 23.69
CA LEU A 64 2.85 7.78 23.77
C LEU A 64 3.69 6.77 24.57
N GLY A 65 3.01 5.99 25.41
CA GLY A 65 3.55 4.83 26.14
C GLY A 65 3.24 3.50 25.46
N ALA A 66 3.71 2.40 26.07
CA ALA A 66 3.44 1.03 25.60
C ALA A 66 1.96 0.69 25.53
N ASP A 67 1.24 1.16 26.56
CA ASP A 67 -0.16 0.82 26.79
C ASP A 67 -1.08 1.59 25.84
N ASP A 68 -0.63 2.75 25.35
CA ASP A 68 -1.41 3.60 24.43
C ASP A 68 -1.42 3.04 23.00
N VAL A 69 -0.52 2.11 22.66
CA VAL A 69 -0.43 1.50 21.31
C VAL A 69 -1.70 0.74 20.98
N GLY A 70 -2.30 0.05 21.94
CA GLY A 70 -3.53 -0.71 21.72
C GLY A 70 -4.70 0.15 21.26
N ASP A 71 -4.77 1.39 21.76
CA ASP A 71 -5.87 2.32 21.47
C ASP A 71 -5.67 3.09 20.16
N ILE A 72 -4.42 3.34 19.75
CA ILE A 72 -4.11 4.03 18.48
C ILE A 72 -3.88 3.08 17.30
N ALA A 73 -3.55 1.80 17.54
CA ALA A 73 -3.13 0.86 16.50
C ALA A 73 -4.27 0.36 15.62
N ASP A 74 -5.52 0.49 16.06
CA ASP A 74 -6.67 -0.06 15.32
C ASP A 74 -7.31 0.96 14.39
N LEU A 75 -6.60 1.32 13.32
CA LEU A 75 -7.06 2.28 12.30
C LEU A 75 -8.36 1.85 11.58
N LYS A 76 -8.81 0.60 11.75
CA LYS A 76 -10.06 0.07 11.17
C LYS A 76 -11.28 0.34 12.04
N ASN A 77 -11.09 0.66 13.32
CA ASN A 77 -12.17 1.11 14.17
C ASN A 77 -12.22 2.63 14.12
N ASP A 78 -13.37 3.18 13.72
CA ASP A 78 -13.70 4.63 13.62
C ASP A 78 -13.58 5.38 14.98
N SER A 79 -13.15 4.68 16.03
CA SER A 79 -12.83 5.17 17.38
C SER A 79 -11.32 5.25 17.63
N ALA A 80 -10.47 4.91 16.66
CA ALA A 80 -9.02 5.09 16.80
C ALA A 80 -8.72 6.57 16.99
N SER A 81 -7.95 6.90 18.02
CA SER A 81 -7.68 8.29 18.42
C SER A 81 -7.02 9.17 17.35
N LEU A 82 -6.60 8.58 16.22
CA LEU A 82 -6.01 9.28 15.07
C LEU A 82 -7.05 9.76 14.05
N ILE A 83 -8.20 9.09 13.90
CA ILE A 83 -9.26 9.47 12.96
C ILE A 83 -10.45 10.01 13.77
N PRO A 84 -11.03 11.18 13.42
CA PRO A 84 -10.73 12.04 12.28
C PRO A 84 -9.71 13.16 12.56
N ASP A 85 -9.26 13.30 13.81
CA ASP A 85 -8.60 14.53 14.28
C ASP A 85 -7.18 14.72 13.71
N TYR A 86 -6.47 13.64 13.42
CA TYR A 86 -5.07 13.64 12.93
C TYR A 86 -4.92 13.01 11.54
N LEU A 87 -5.94 12.29 11.09
CA LEU A 87 -6.01 11.60 9.81
C LEU A 87 -7.44 11.67 9.27
N GLU A 88 -7.62 12.16 8.05
CA GLU A 88 -8.95 12.38 7.46
C GLU A 88 -9.74 11.08 7.24
N GLN A 89 -9.04 10.00 6.91
CA GLN A 89 -9.61 8.69 6.62
C GLN A 89 -8.52 7.60 6.67
N GLU A 90 -8.94 6.34 6.75
CA GLU A 90 -8.03 5.20 6.61
C GLU A 90 -7.28 5.30 5.25
N PRO A 91 -5.94 5.15 5.23
CA PRO A 91 -5.19 5.20 3.99
C PRO A 91 -5.57 4.02 3.09
N ALA A 92 -5.68 4.27 1.79
CA ALA A 92 -6.13 3.26 0.83
C ALA A 92 -5.14 2.09 0.72
N ASP A 93 -5.67 0.88 0.61
CA ASP A 93 -4.93 -0.34 0.29
C ASP A 93 -4.29 -0.25 -1.12
N PRO A 94 -2.95 -0.23 -1.22
CA PRO A 94 -2.25 -0.22 -2.51
C PRO A 94 -2.46 -1.47 -3.37
N TRP A 95 -2.73 -2.62 -2.77
CA TRP A 95 -2.89 -3.90 -3.48
C TRP A 95 -4.32 -4.12 -3.96
N GLY A 96 -5.30 -3.51 -3.28
CA GLY A 96 -6.72 -3.56 -3.60
C GLY A 96 -7.36 -4.93 -3.33
N ASP A 97 -6.73 -5.74 -2.48
CA ASP A 97 -7.24 -7.04 -2.05
C ASP A 97 -8.12 -6.94 -0.80
N GLY A 98 -8.11 -5.78 -0.13
CA GLY A 98 -8.92 -5.49 1.05
C GLY A 98 -8.41 -6.16 2.33
N ASP A 99 -7.29 -6.87 2.24
CA ASP A 99 -6.69 -7.62 3.34
C ASP A 99 -5.51 -6.84 3.94
N PHE A 100 -4.97 -5.89 3.19
CA PHE A 100 -3.92 -5.01 3.67
C PHE A 100 -4.35 -4.14 4.86
N SER A 101 -3.46 -3.99 5.86
CA SER A 101 -3.67 -3.09 7.01
C SER A 101 -2.36 -2.49 7.49
N TYR A 102 -2.45 -1.33 8.15
CA TYR A 102 -1.32 -0.71 8.82
C TYR A 102 -1.41 -0.96 10.33
N GLU A 103 -0.35 -1.51 10.91
CA GLU A 103 -0.23 -1.72 12.35
C GLU A 103 0.80 -0.74 12.93
N ILE A 104 0.45 -0.06 14.01
CA ILE A 104 1.41 0.73 14.79
C ILE A 104 2.04 -0.21 15.82
N VAL A 105 3.35 -0.39 15.74
CA VAL A 105 4.12 -1.22 16.68
C VAL A 105 5.08 -0.37 17.48
N ALA A 106 5.13 -0.60 18.80
CA ALA A 106 6.22 -0.12 19.63
C ALA A 106 7.52 -0.81 19.21
N VAL A 107 8.62 -0.06 19.15
CA VAL A 107 9.96 -0.60 18.90
C VAL A 107 10.90 -0.36 20.06
N ASN A 108 11.74 -1.36 20.34
CA ASN A 108 12.77 -1.32 21.37
C ASN A 108 14.09 -0.73 20.83
N LYS A 109 15.10 -0.62 21.69
CA LYS A 109 16.45 -0.06 21.35
C LYS A 109 17.14 -0.77 20.19
N GLU A 110 16.72 -1.99 19.86
CA GLU A 110 17.23 -2.78 18.75
C GLU A 110 16.43 -2.58 17.46
N GLY A 111 15.40 -1.73 17.47
CA GLY A 111 14.50 -1.46 16.35
C GLY A 111 13.51 -2.59 16.04
N LYS A 112 13.38 -3.57 16.94
CA LYS A 112 12.41 -4.67 16.82
C LYS A 112 11.11 -4.34 17.54
N LYS A 113 10.01 -5.00 17.18
CA LYS A 113 8.75 -4.93 17.91
C LYS A 113 8.99 -5.20 19.40
N ALA A 114 8.71 -4.21 20.24
CA ALA A 114 8.93 -4.25 21.67
C ALA A 114 7.99 -5.28 22.32
N LYS A 115 8.53 -6.06 23.25
CA LYS A 115 7.74 -6.97 24.11
C LYS A 115 7.39 -6.28 25.43
N ASN A 116 6.50 -6.88 26.22
CA ASN A 116 6.00 -6.31 27.47
C ASN A 116 7.09 -5.83 28.47
N ASP A 117 8.27 -6.46 28.45
CA ASP A 117 9.39 -6.12 29.34
C ASP A 117 10.44 -5.19 28.67
N ASP A 118 10.25 -4.82 27.40
CA ASP A 118 11.21 -4.00 26.66
C ASP A 118 10.98 -2.50 26.90
N GLU A 119 12.07 -1.75 26.98
CA GLU A 119 12.00 -0.29 26.94
C GLU A 119 11.65 0.20 25.53
N ILE A 120 10.52 0.89 25.42
CA ILE A 120 10.05 1.48 24.17
C ILE A 120 10.82 2.76 23.90
N VAL A 121 11.43 2.83 22.71
CA VAL A 121 12.17 4.02 22.26
C VAL A 121 11.45 4.78 21.16
N ALA A 122 10.62 4.12 20.37
CA ALA A 122 9.84 4.74 19.31
C ALA A 122 8.62 3.90 18.92
N PHE A 123 7.72 4.48 18.13
CA PHE A 123 6.66 3.78 17.43
C PHE A 123 6.98 3.73 15.94
N ARG A 124 6.61 2.63 15.29
CA ARG A 124 6.78 2.43 13.85
C ARG A 124 5.51 1.89 13.24
N VAL A 125 5.15 2.44 12.09
CA VAL A 125 4.06 1.90 11.26
C VAL A 125 4.61 0.77 10.41
N VAL A 126 3.96 -0.39 10.47
CA VAL A 126 4.30 -1.59 9.70
C VAL A 126 3.10 -1.95 8.83
N ALA A 127 3.38 -2.14 7.53
CA ALA A 127 2.46 -2.73 6.59
C ALA A 127 2.26 -4.21 6.93
N ARG A 128 1.02 -4.65 7.14
CA ARG A 128 0.70 -6.06 7.36
C ARG A 128 -0.06 -6.58 6.16
N THR A 129 0.56 -7.54 5.47
CA THR A 129 -0.17 -8.43 4.56
C THR A 129 -0.59 -9.66 5.37
N PRO A 130 -1.89 -10.00 5.42
CA PRO A 130 -2.38 -11.13 6.22
C PRO A 130 -1.84 -12.50 5.80
N SER A 131 -1.15 -12.60 4.66
CA SER A 131 -0.46 -13.84 4.25
C SER A 131 0.85 -14.14 4.98
N GLU A 132 1.39 -13.22 5.80
CA GLU A 132 2.67 -13.43 6.49
C GLU A 132 2.57 -14.06 7.89
N ASP A 133 1.37 -14.18 8.49
CA ASP A 133 1.21 -14.77 9.84
C ASP A 133 0.88 -16.27 9.85
N ASP A 134 0.74 -16.90 8.69
CA ASP A 134 0.42 -18.34 8.55
C ASP A 134 1.64 -19.23 8.25
N GLN A 135 2.88 -18.77 8.52
CA GLN A 135 4.12 -19.57 8.37
C GLN A 135 4.97 -19.63 9.64
#